data_AF-A0AA96F2U3-F1
#
_entry.id   AF-A0AA96F2U3-F1
#
_cell.length_a   1.000
_cell.length_b   1.000
_cell.length_c   1.000
_cell.angle_alpha   90.00
_cell.angle_beta   90.00
_cell.angle_gamma   90.00
#
_symmetry.space_group_name_H-M   'P 1'
#
loop_
_entity.id
_entity.type
_entity.pdbx_description
1 polymer ?
#
loop_
_entity_poly.entity_id
_entity_poly.type
_entity_poly.pdbx_seq_one_letter_code
_entity_poly.pdbx_strand_id
1 'polypeptide(L)'
;MEILEKRIYEPFSETDGFRILADRLWPRGVKKEEAKINLWAKEITPTNELRIWYHSNENQYSEFEQKYYTELISNPELDNFINEIKNLEMITLLTAAKNIKISHLPIIKRVIEEKVSKKKSNFYSLGVKFLALSPLINIFKEFK
;
A
#
# COMPACT_ATOMS: atom_id res chain seq x y z
N MET A 1 2.88 10.14 2.88
CA MET A 1 2.01 9.45 1.93
C MET A 1 0.64 9.36 2.55
N GLU A 2 -0.33 9.97 1.90
CA GLU A 2 -1.76 9.78 2.15
C GLU A 2 -2.25 8.57 1.32
N ILE A 3 -3.15 7.77 1.88
CA ILE A 3 -3.67 6.55 1.25
C ILE A 3 -5.20 6.57 1.28
N LEU A 4 -5.78 6.72 0.09
CA LEU A 4 -7.22 6.67 -0.12
C LEU A 4 -7.65 5.29 -0.61
N GLU A 5 -8.91 4.96 -0.40
CA GLU A 5 -9.54 3.74 -0.88
C GLU A 5 -10.79 4.12 -1.65
N LYS A 6 -10.96 3.56 -2.84
CA LYS A 6 -12.05 3.95 -3.74
C LYS A 6 -12.49 2.79 -4.61
N ARG A 7 -13.78 2.74 -4.97
CA ARG A 7 -14.22 1.75 -5.96
C ARG A 7 -13.77 2.19 -7.34
N ILE A 8 -13.30 1.25 -8.16
CA ILE A 8 -12.87 1.54 -9.55
C ILE A 8 -13.98 2.11 -10.43
N TYR A 9 -15.25 1.88 -10.06
CA TYR A 9 -16.43 2.38 -10.77
C TYR A 9 -16.78 3.83 -10.40
N GLU A 10 -16.16 4.39 -9.38
CA GLU A 10 -16.33 5.80 -9.04
C GLU A 10 -15.53 6.67 -10.03
N PRO A 11 -16.07 7.84 -10.45
CA PRO A 11 -15.39 8.73 -11.38
C PRO A 11 -13.99 9.09 -10.92
N PHE A 12 -13.06 9.24 -11.87
CA PHE A 12 -11.74 9.80 -11.59
C PHE A 12 -11.82 11.20 -10.97
N SER A 13 -10.98 11.46 -9.97
CA SER A 13 -10.71 12.79 -9.43
C SER A 13 -9.23 13.11 -9.56
N GLU A 14 -8.88 14.37 -9.80
CA GLU A 14 -7.48 14.82 -9.78
C GLU A 14 -6.84 14.67 -8.39
N THR A 15 -7.67 14.65 -7.34
CA THR A 15 -7.25 14.37 -5.97
C THR A 15 -7.03 12.89 -5.68
N ASP A 16 -7.14 11.99 -6.67
CA ASP A 16 -6.87 10.57 -6.45
C ASP A 16 -5.36 10.28 -6.39
N GLY A 17 -4.50 11.22 -6.80
CA GLY A 17 -3.06 11.01 -6.85
C GLY A 17 -2.68 9.81 -7.73
N PHE A 18 -1.74 8.98 -7.27
CA PHE A 18 -1.31 7.78 -7.99
C PHE A 18 -2.29 6.62 -7.76
N ARG A 19 -2.97 6.19 -8.83
CA ARG A 19 -4.06 5.21 -8.79
C ARG A 19 -3.54 3.79 -8.98
N ILE A 20 -3.75 2.94 -7.97
CA ILE A 20 -3.28 1.56 -7.94
C ILE A 20 -4.48 0.63 -7.94
N LEU A 21 -4.65 -0.16 -9.01
CA LEU A 21 -5.61 -1.26 -9.01
C LEU A 21 -5.07 -2.39 -8.14
N ALA A 22 -5.79 -2.70 -7.07
CA ALA A 22 -5.43 -3.72 -6.11
C ALA A 22 -6.38 -4.93 -6.16
N ASP A 23 -7.04 -5.18 -7.30
CA ASP A 23 -7.75 -6.43 -7.53
C ASP A 23 -6.90 -7.40 -8.34
N ARG A 24 -6.97 -8.69 -8.02
CA ARG A 24 -6.26 -9.73 -8.78
C ARG A 24 -6.75 -9.83 -10.22
N LEU A 25 -8.05 -9.66 -10.41
CA LEU A 25 -8.72 -9.72 -11.70
C LEU A 25 -9.05 -8.32 -12.18
N TRP A 26 -8.98 -8.11 -13.48
CA TRP A 26 -9.42 -6.84 -14.06
C TRP A 26 -10.94 -6.66 -13.84
N PRO A 27 -11.39 -5.49 -13.33
CA PRO A 27 -12.80 -5.22 -13.09
C PRO A 27 -13.64 -5.32 -14.37
N ARG A 28 -14.79 -5.98 -14.28
CA ARG A 28 -15.70 -6.15 -15.43
C ARG A 28 -16.26 -4.80 -15.87
N GLY A 29 -16.35 -4.60 -17.19
CA GLY A 29 -16.92 -3.39 -17.78
C GLY A 29 -16.06 -2.14 -17.67
N VAL A 30 -14.85 -2.23 -17.10
CA VAL A 30 -13.90 -1.12 -17.02
C VAL A 30 -12.94 -1.21 -18.20
N LYS A 31 -12.83 -0.16 -19.01
CA LYS A 31 -11.79 -0.09 -20.06
C LYS A 31 -10.47 0.39 -19.48
N LYS A 32 -9.35 -0.19 -19.93
CA LYS A 32 -8.01 0.13 -19.41
C LYS A 32 -7.66 1.60 -19.60
N GLU A 33 -8.03 2.13 -20.76
CA GLU A 33 -7.71 3.48 -21.21
C GLU A 33 -8.50 4.54 -20.43
N GLU A 34 -9.72 4.21 -19.99
CA GLU A 34 -10.61 5.12 -19.26
C GLU A 34 -10.37 5.08 -17.74
N ALA A 35 -9.82 3.98 -17.22
CA ALA A 35 -9.69 3.74 -15.78
C ALA A 35 -8.62 4.59 -15.08
N LYS A 36 -7.74 5.25 -15.83
CA LYS A 36 -6.62 6.07 -15.32
C LYS A 36 -5.88 5.36 -14.18
N ILE A 37 -5.54 4.09 -14.38
CA ILE A 37 -4.76 3.28 -13.44
C ILE A 37 -3.28 3.49 -13.78
N ASN A 38 -2.48 3.87 -12.80
CA ASN A 38 -1.04 4.01 -12.96
C ASN A 38 -0.30 2.68 -12.76
N LEU A 39 -0.79 1.85 -11.83
CA LEU A 39 -0.19 0.55 -11.48
C LEU A 39 -1.27 -0.50 -11.24
N TRP A 40 -1.06 -1.71 -11.74
CA TRP A 40 -1.88 -2.88 -11.39
C TRP A 40 -1.10 -3.83 -10.48
N ALA A 41 -1.30 -3.68 -9.17
CA ALA A 41 -0.50 -4.35 -8.15
C ALA A 41 -1.06 -5.75 -7.81
N LYS A 42 -1.15 -6.65 -8.81
CA LYS A 42 -1.72 -8.00 -8.63
C LYS A 42 -1.00 -8.83 -7.59
N GLU A 43 0.31 -8.70 -7.51
CA GLU A 43 1.16 -9.58 -6.71
C GLU A 43 0.94 -9.38 -5.21
N ILE A 44 0.45 -8.21 -4.78
CA ILE A 44 0.13 -7.97 -3.36
C ILE A 44 -1.32 -8.30 -3.00
N THR A 45 -2.15 -8.76 -3.94
CA THR A 45 -3.57 -9.09 -3.68
C THR A 45 -3.72 -10.48 -3.03
N PRO A 46 -4.88 -10.82 -2.43
CA PRO A 46 -5.09 -12.15 -1.88
C PRO A 46 -4.83 -13.23 -2.94
N THR A 47 -4.31 -14.38 -2.51
CA THR A 47 -4.12 -15.53 -3.40
C THR A 47 -5.45 -15.95 -4.04
N ASN A 48 -5.38 -16.71 -5.15
CA ASN A 48 -6.58 -17.25 -5.77
C ASN A 48 -7.41 -18.10 -4.79
N GLU A 49 -6.73 -18.91 -3.98
CA GLU A 49 -7.36 -19.79 -3.00
C GLU A 49 -8.08 -18.99 -1.92
N LEU A 50 -7.40 -18.01 -1.31
CA LEU A 50 -8.00 -17.18 -0.26
C LEU A 50 -9.14 -16.31 -0.80
N ARG A 51 -9.00 -15.79 -2.03
CA ARG A 51 -10.06 -15.05 -2.72
C ARG A 51 -11.31 -15.92 -2.94
N ILE A 52 -11.16 -17.15 -3.43
CA ILE A 52 -12.28 -18.09 -3.65
C ILE A 52 -12.93 -18.46 -2.32
N TRP A 53 -12.11 -18.73 -1.30
CA TRP A 53 -12.58 -19.02 0.05
C TRP A 53 -13.43 -17.87 0.59
N TYR A 54 -12.94 -16.62 0.54
CA TYR A 54 -13.69 -15.49 1.10
C TYR A 54 -14.98 -15.20 0.35
N HIS A 55 -15.01 -15.34 -0.97
CA HIS A 55 -16.25 -15.23 -1.76
C HIS A 55 -17.32 -16.25 -1.35
N SER A 56 -16.92 -17.40 -0.81
CA SER A 56 -17.86 -18.42 -0.31
C SER A 56 -18.22 -18.22 1.16
N ASN A 57 -17.55 -17.29 1.86
CA ASN A 57 -17.61 -17.10 3.31
C ASN A 57 -17.63 -15.59 3.66
N GLU A 58 -18.43 -14.78 2.94
CA GLU A 58 -18.39 -13.31 3.04
C GLU A 58 -18.68 -12.77 4.46
N ASN A 59 -19.36 -13.55 5.29
CA ASN A 59 -19.62 -13.24 6.71
C ASN A 59 -18.40 -13.46 7.64
N GLN A 60 -17.29 -14.01 7.14
CA GLN A 60 -16.09 -14.34 7.91
C GLN A 60 -14.94 -13.35 7.65
N TYR A 61 -15.24 -12.05 7.61
CA TYR A 61 -14.23 -11.01 7.31
C TYR A 61 -13.04 -11.02 8.29
N SER A 62 -13.28 -11.23 9.59
CA SER A 62 -12.21 -11.27 10.60
C SER A 62 -11.17 -12.37 10.30
N GLU A 63 -11.64 -13.55 9.88
CA GLU A 63 -10.76 -14.65 9.50
C GLU A 63 -10.06 -14.38 8.16
N PHE A 64 -10.77 -13.80 7.18
CA PHE A 64 -10.16 -13.35 5.93
C PHE A 64 -9.03 -12.35 6.16
N GLU A 65 -9.25 -11.35 7.01
CA GLU A 65 -8.27 -10.32 7.35
C GLU A 65 -6.99 -10.95 7.94
N GLN A 66 -7.12 -11.90 8.87
CA GLN A 66 -5.98 -12.57 9.50
C GLN A 66 -5.19 -13.43 8.50
N LYS A 67 -5.88 -14.22 7.68
CA LYS A 67 -5.24 -15.04 6.64
C LYS A 67 -4.54 -14.17 5.62
N TYR A 68 -5.22 -13.14 5.11
CA TYR A 68 -4.67 -12.29 4.07
C TYR A 68 -3.52 -11.43 4.57
N TYR A 69 -3.61 -10.90 5.79
CA TYR A 69 -2.49 -10.19 6.39
C TYR A 69 -1.24 -11.08 6.47
N THR A 70 -1.41 -12.35 6.89
CA THR A 70 -0.31 -13.34 6.91
C THR A 70 0.26 -13.59 5.52
N GLU A 71 -0.59 -13.84 4.52
CA GLU A 71 -0.15 -14.00 3.12
C GLU A 71 0.65 -12.78 2.65
N LEU A 72 0.16 -11.58 2.94
CA LEU A 72 0.74 -10.33 2.47
C LEU A 72 2.09 -10.03 3.11
N ILE A 73 2.23 -10.18 4.42
CA ILE A 73 3.53 -9.89 5.09
C ILE A 73 4.61 -10.91 4.77
N SER A 74 4.22 -12.14 4.40
CA SER A 74 5.15 -13.20 3.97
C SER A 74 5.46 -13.16 2.47
N ASN A 75 4.80 -12.27 1.71
CA ASN A 75 4.99 -12.15 0.28
C ASN A 75 6.32 -11.45 -0.05
N PRO A 76 7.24 -12.10 -0.81
CA PRO A 76 8.52 -11.49 -1.18
C PRO A 76 8.37 -10.23 -2.04
N GLU A 77 7.28 -10.08 -2.81
CA GLU A 77 7.04 -8.91 -3.65
C GLU A 77 6.56 -7.69 -2.86
N LEU A 78 6.19 -7.85 -1.58
CA LEU A 78 5.71 -6.76 -0.76
C LEU A 78 6.76 -5.65 -0.65
N ASP A 79 8.03 -5.98 -0.41
CA ASP A 79 9.06 -4.96 -0.24
C ASP A 79 9.39 -4.24 -1.55
N ASN A 80 9.28 -4.92 -2.70
CA ASN A 80 9.39 -4.31 -4.03
C ASN A 80 8.27 -3.29 -4.25
N PHE A 81 7.02 -3.71 -4.02
CA PHE A 81 5.86 -2.82 -4.12
C PHE A 81 5.99 -1.59 -3.21
N ILE A 82 6.37 -1.78 -1.93
CA ILE A 82 6.58 -0.67 -1.00
C ILE A 82 7.67 0.28 -1.52
N ASN A 83 8.76 -0.24 -2.09
CA ASN A 83 9.83 0.60 -2.63
C ASN A 83 9.40 1.44 -3.83
N GLU A 84 8.48 0.93 -4.67
CA GLU A 84 7.91 1.64 -5.80
C GLU A 84 7.04 2.83 -5.35
N ILE A 85 6.25 2.64 -4.28
CA ILE A 85 5.25 3.65 -3.86
C ILE A 85 5.69 4.58 -2.73
N LYS A 86 6.72 4.22 -1.93
CA LYS A 86 7.06 4.92 -0.66
C LYS A 86 7.35 6.42 -0.79
N ASN A 87 7.78 6.88 -1.97
CA ASN A 87 8.12 8.27 -2.24
C ASN A 87 6.96 9.07 -2.83
N LEU A 88 5.82 8.44 -3.09
CA LEU A 88 4.63 9.12 -3.56
C LEU A 88 3.95 9.88 -2.41
N GLU A 89 3.44 11.06 -2.71
CA GLU A 89 2.75 11.89 -1.73
C GLU A 89 1.35 11.37 -1.42
N MET A 90 0.63 10.90 -2.45
CA MET A 90 -0.74 10.43 -2.37
C MET A 90 -0.97 9.26 -3.32
N ILE A 91 -1.58 8.20 -2.80
CA ILE A 91 -2.03 7.06 -3.58
C ILE A 91 -3.51 6.79 -3.34
N THR A 92 -4.20 6.27 -4.35
CA THR A 92 -5.55 5.71 -4.21
C THR A 92 -5.53 4.23 -4.57
N LEU A 93 -5.87 3.39 -3.59
CA LEU A 93 -6.10 1.96 -3.79
C LEU A 93 -7.50 1.76 -4.37
N LEU A 94 -7.58 1.03 -5.49
CA LEU A 94 -8.79 0.79 -6.25
C LEU A 94 -9.23 -0.67 -6.17
N THR A 95 -10.52 -0.89 -5.97
CA THR A 95 -11.15 -2.22 -6.00
C THR A 95 -12.52 -2.21 -6.69
N ALA A 96 -12.93 -3.32 -7.26
CA ALA A 96 -14.30 -3.57 -7.73
C ALA A 96 -15.26 -3.96 -6.60
N ALA A 97 -14.75 -4.34 -5.42
CA ALA A 97 -15.54 -4.77 -4.28
C ALA A 97 -16.64 -3.74 -3.97
N LYS A 98 -17.87 -4.23 -3.68
CA LYS A 98 -19.01 -3.34 -3.38
C LYS A 98 -18.84 -2.64 -2.04
N ASN A 99 -18.34 -3.34 -1.04
CA ASN A 99 -18.08 -2.82 0.29
C ASN A 99 -16.58 -2.82 0.56
N ILE A 100 -15.96 -1.64 0.45
CA ILE A 100 -14.51 -1.47 0.66
C ILE A 100 -14.10 -1.84 2.08
N LYS A 101 -14.91 -1.51 3.08
CA LYS A 101 -14.58 -1.70 4.51
C LYS A 101 -14.35 -3.16 4.90
N ILE A 102 -14.93 -4.08 4.15
CA ILE A 102 -14.76 -5.54 4.33
C ILE A 102 -14.10 -6.18 3.09
N SER A 103 -13.30 -5.41 2.36
CA SER A 103 -12.48 -5.90 1.25
C SER A 103 -11.03 -6.12 1.69
N HIS A 104 -10.15 -6.43 0.76
CA HIS A 104 -8.70 -6.51 0.99
C HIS A 104 -8.02 -5.14 1.10
N LEU A 105 -8.64 -4.04 0.66
CA LEU A 105 -7.99 -2.72 0.65
C LEU A 105 -7.58 -2.23 2.05
N PRO A 106 -8.41 -2.34 3.10
CA PRO A 106 -8.03 -1.89 4.43
C PRO A 106 -6.79 -2.63 4.97
N ILE A 107 -6.66 -3.92 4.63
CA ILE A 107 -5.49 -4.72 5.01
C ILE A 107 -4.23 -4.25 4.27
N ILE A 108 -4.31 -4.02 2.95
CA ILE A 108 -3.18 -3.49 2.16
C ILE A 108 -2.76 -2.13 2.72
N LYS A 109 -3.72 -1.23 2.93
CA LYS A 109 -3.48 0.11 3.48
C LYS A 109 -2.74 0.03 4.82
N ARG A 110 -3.23 -0.78 5.76
CA ARG A 110 -2.56 -1.02 7.06
C ARG A 110 -1.11 -1.45 6.87
N VAL A 111 -0.86 -2.45 6.01
CA VAL A 111 0.50 -2.95 5.77
C VAL A 111 1.42 -1.87 5.18
N ILE A 112 0.92 -1.05 4.25
CA ILE A 112 1.69 0.08 3.69
C ILE A 112 2.05 1.06 4.80
N GLU A 113 1.08 1.47 5.62
CA GLU A 113 1.29 2.41 6.73
C GLU A 113 2.34 1.88 7.74
N GLU A 114 2.26 0.60 8.09
CA GLU A 114 3.24 -0.05 8.98
C GLU A 114 4.66 -0.07 8.37
N LYS A 115 4.79 -0.46 7.10
CA LYS A 115 6.09 -0.57 6.42
C LYS A 115 6.72 0.80 6.19
N VAL A 116 5.93 1.81 5.83
CA VAL A 116 6.41 3.19 5.63
C VAL A 116 6.81 3.82 6.97
N SER A 117 6.04 3.59 8.04
CA SER A 117 6.36 4.11 9.38
C SER A 117 7.64 3.47 9.94
N LYS A 118 7.79 2.15 9.84
CA LYS A 118 9.02 1.44 10.26
C LYS A 118 10.26 1.94 9.53
N LYS A 119 10.18 2.22 8.22
CA LYS A 119 11.31 2.76 7.45
C LYS A 119 11.71 4.17 7.89
N LYS A 120 10.74 5.04 8.21
CA LYS A 120 11.03 6.37 8.78
C LYS A 120 11.80 6.24 10.10
N SER A 121 11.31 5.42 11.03
CA SER A 121 11.98 5.19 12.32
C SER A 121 13.39 4.60 12.17
N ASN A 122 13.57 3.61 11.29
CA ASN A 122 14.89 3.03 11.02
C ASN A 122 15.85 4.07 10.41
N PHE A 123 15.39 4.91 9.48
CA PHE A 123 16.20 5.99 8.90
C PHE A 123 16.64 7.01 9.96
N TYR A 124 15.75 7.44 10.85
CA TYR A 124 16.14 8.32 11.96
C TYR A 124 17.13 7.65 12.92
N SER A 125 16.94 6.37 13.24
CA SER A 125 17.86 5.64 14.13
C SER A 125 19.27 5.47 13.53
N LEU A 126 19.36 5.28 12.20
CA LEU A 126 20.63 5.11 11.49
C LEU A 126 21.31 6.46 11.22
N GLY A 127 20.54 7.50 10.89
CA GLY A 127 21.02 8.86 10.70
C GLY A 127 21.60 9.48 11.98
N VAL A 128 20.98 9.23 13.13
CA VAL A 128 21.54 9.64 14.44
C VAL A 128 22.84 8.91 14.76
N LYS A 129 22.93 7.60 14.46
CA LYS A 129 24.20 6.85 14.61
C LYS A 129 25.30 7.38 13.68
N PHE A 130 24.97 7.78 12.46
CA PHE A 130 25.95 8.32 11.50
C PHE A 130 26.43 9.73 11.89
N LEU A 131 25.53 10.58 12.40
CA LEU A 131 25.88 11.89 12.96
C LEU A 131 26.72 11.77 14.24
N ALA A 132 26.48 10.74 15.07
CA ALA A 132 27.26 10.48 16.28
C ALA A 132 28.64 9.83 16.02
N LEU A 133 28.90 9.33 14.80
CA LEU A 133 30.17 8.68 14.41
C LEU A 133 31.04 9.55 13.49
N SER A 134 30.62 10.78 13.18
CA SER A 134 31.40 11.74 12.40
C SER A 134 32.10 12.76 13.32
N PRO A 135 33.43 12.76 13.44
CA PRO A 135 34.16 13.80 14.16
C PRO A 135 34.20 15.16 13.44
N LEU A 136 33.55 15.30 12.27
CA LEU A 136 33.67 16.47 11.40
C LEU A 136 32.59 17.55 11.54
N ILE A 137 31.61 17.40 12.45
CA ILE A 137 30.49 18.37 12.60
C ILE A 137 30.74 19.31 13.80
N ASN A 138 31.97 19.80 13.97
CA ASN A 138 32.28 20.83 14.98
C ASN A 138 32.81 22.15 14.38
N ILE A 139 32.66 22.36 13.06
CA ILE A 139 33.24 23.53 12.37
C ILE A 139 32.23 24.65 12.07
N PHE A 140 30.92 24.45 12.25
CA PHE A 140 29.91 25.50 11.97
C PHE A 140 29.20 26.05 13.23
N LYS A 141 29.96 26.35 14.29
CA LYS A 141 29.41 27.07 15.46
C LYS A 141 30.13 28.37 15.86
N GLU A 142 31.11 28.84 15.11
CA GLU A 142 31.71 30.15 15.37
C GLU A 142 32.00 30.90 14.08
N PHE A 143 31.03 31.68 13.59
CA PHE A 143 31.26 32.97 12.96
C PHE A 143 30.00 33.84 13.15
N LYS A 144 30.10 34.71 14.17
CA LYS A 144 29.32 35.91 14.54
C LYS A 144 27.84 36.00 14.19
#